data_AF-A0A1L3MMA1-F1
#
_entry.id   AF-A0A1L3MMA1-F1
#
_cell.length_a   1.000
_cell.length_b   1.000
_cell.length_c   1.000
_cell.angle_alpha   90.00
_cell.angle_beta   90.00
_cell.angle_gamma   90.00
#
_symmetry.space_group_name_H-M   'P 1'
#
loop_
_entity.id
_entity.type
_entity.pdbx_description
1 polymer ?
#
loop_
_entity_poly.entity_id
_entity_poly.type
_entity_poly.pdbx_seq_one_letter_code
_entity_poly.pdbx_strand_id
1 'polypeptide(L)'
;MKTKRLLKSLPRPVHIYFEKENIYTEDADSELMITIVGSIAQEESINIGNSIAWGKRSQAKRGIIKVGTANYGYRIGEKHRWLIDEEEAKVVRRIYADIQDGKIIRKS
;
A
#
# COMPACT_ATOMS: atom_id res chain seq x y z
N MET A 1 -2.75 11.39 -15.96
CA MET A 1 -2.92 12.56 -16.86
C MET A 1 -1.73 13.52 -16.95
N LYS A 2 -0.99 13.81 -15.86
CA LYS A 2 0.19 14.72 -15.92
C LYS A 2 1.25 14.29 -16.95
N THR A 3 1.52 12.99 -17.07
CA THR A 3 2.55 12.43 -17.96
C THR A 3 2.25 12.63 -19.45
N LYS A 4 1.00 12.41 -19.91
CA LYS A 4 0.58 12.69 -21.30
C LYS A 4 0.76 14.18 -21.64
N ARG A 5 0.35 15.07 -20.72
CA ARG A 5 0.45 16.53 -20.91
C ARG A 5 1.92 16.98 -20.98
N LEU A 6 2.78 16.41 -20.14
CA LEU A 6 4.21 16.66 -20.17
C LEU A 6 4.83 16.27 -21.53
N LEU A 7 4.51 15.07 -22.04
CA LEU A 7 5.02 14.57 -23.31
C LEU A 7 4.56 15.40 -24.52
N LYS A 8 3.33 15.94 -24.49
CA LYS A 8 2.83 16.88 -25.50
C LYS A 8 3.51 18.25 -25.43
N SER A 9 3.98 18.68 -24.26
CA SER A 9 4.63 19.99 -24.05
C SER A 9 6.12 20.04 -24.38
N LEU A 10 6.72 18.91 -24.81
CA LEU A 10 8.13 18.86 -25.19
C LEU A 10 8.37 19.59 -26.53
N PRO A 11 9.61 20.08 -26.78
CA PRO A 11 9.97 20.76 -28.04
C PRO A 11 9.72 19.91 -29.30
N ARG A 12 9.76 18.58 -29.15
CA ARG A 12 9.24 17.61 -30.10
C ARG A 12 8.11 16.85 -29.41
N PRO A 13 6.84 17.05 -29.80
CA PRO A 13 5.72 16.35 -29.21
C PRO A 13 5.87 14.84 -29.34
N VAL A 14 5.61 14.11 -28.25
CA VAL A 14 5.63 12.65 -28.23
C VAL A 14 4.21 12.11 -28.10
N HIS A 15 3.81 11.27 -29.06
CA HIS A 15 2.53 10.58 -29.09
C HIS A 15 2.71 9.14 -28.65
N ILE A 16 1.77 8.66 -27.84
CA ILE A 16 1.70 7.26 -27.39
C ILE A 16 0.64 6.55 -28.23
N TYR A 17 0.97 5.35 -28.69
CA TYR A 17 0.06 4.40 -29.29
C TYR A 17 -0.13 3.22 -28.34
N PHE A 18 -1.38 2.92 -27.98
CA PHE A 18 -1.73 1.78 -27.16
C PHE A 18 -2.19 0.64 -28.07
N GLU A 19 -1.29 -0.30 -28.39
CA GLU A 19 -1.55 -1.39 -29.34
C GLU A 19 -2.76 -2.25 -28.98
N LYS A 20 -2.90 -2.61 -27.70
CA LYS A 20 -3.98 -3.49 -27.23
C LYS A 20 -5.37 -2.89 -27.45
N GLU A 21 -5.48 -1.57 -27.27
CA GLU A 21 -6.75 -0.85 -27.34
C GLU A 21 -6.93 -0.14 -28.69
N ASN A 22 -5.93 -0.23 -29.59
CA ASN A 22 -5.87 0.49 -30.86
C ASN A 22 -6.10 2.02 -30.70
N ILE A 23 -5.55 2.63 -29.65
CA ILE A 23 -5.74 4.05 -29.34
C ILE A 23 -4.50 4.86 -29.68
N TYR A 24 -4.67 5.88 -30.53
CA TYR A 24 -3.65 6.87 -30.81
C TYR A 24 -3.92 8.18 -30.07
N THR A 25 -2.96 8.65 -29.26
CA THR A 25 -3.15 9.83 -28.38
C THR A 25 -3.24 11.19 -29.09
N GLU A 26 -3.09 11.21 -30.42
CA GLU A 26 -3.29 12.37 -31.28
C GLU A 26 -4.78 12.63 -31.56
N ASP A 27 -5.59 11.57 -31.66
CA ASP A 27 -7.00 11.68 -32.05
C ASP A 27 -7.84 12.41 -30.99
N ALA A 28 -8.82 13.21 -31.42
CA ALA A 28 -9.69 13.97 -30.54
C ALA A 28 -10.48 13.07 -29.57
N ASP A 29 -10.92 11.89 -30.04
CA ASP A 29 -11.69 10.92 -29.25
C ASP A 29 -10.82 10.11 -28.27
N SER A 30 -9.49 10.15 -28.45
CA SER A 30 -8.55 9.42 -27.60
C SER A 30 -8.54 9.90 -26.15
N GLU A 31 -8.84 11.19 -25.91
CA GLU A 31 -8.81 11.75 -24.56
C GLU A 31 -9.97 11.25 -23.69
N LEU A 32 -11.17 11.14 -24.28
CA LEU A 32 -12.33 10.58 -23.60
C LEU A 32 -12.10 9.09 -23.30
N MET A 33 -11.66 8.32 -24.30
CA MET A 33 -11.37 6.89 -24.14
C MET A 33 -10.31 6.61 -23.07
N ILE A 34 -9.19 7.35 -23.07
CA ILE A 34 -8.15 7.22 -22.04
C ILE A 34 -8.68 7.56 -20.65
N THR A 35 -9.59 8.53 -20.55
CA THR A 35 -10.20 8.91 -19.28
C THR A 35 -11.10 7.79 -18.74
N ILE A 36 -11.90 7.17 -19.60
CA ILE A 36 -12.76 6.04 -19.24
C ILE A 36 -11.90 4.83 -18.82
N VAL A 37 -10.95 4.42 -19.67
CA VAL A 37 -10.04 3.29 -19.38
C VAL A 37 -9.24 3.54 -18.10
N GLY A 38 -8.76 4.77 -17.90
CA GLY A 38 -8.05 5.15 -16.68
C GLY A 38 -8.93 5.07 -15.43
N SER A 39 -10.21 5.41 -15.54
CA SER A 39 -11.18 5.32 -14.43
C SER A 39 -11.46 3.86 -14.06
N ILE A 40 -11.67 3.00 -15.05
CA ILE A 40 -11.87 1.55 -14.84
C ILE A 40 -10.63 0.92 -14.22
N ALA A 41 -9.44 1.18 -14.78
CA ALA A 41 -8.19 0.65 -14.25
C ALA A 41 -7.92 1.12 -12.81
N GLN A 42 -8.29 2.36 -12.49
CA GLN A 42 -8.19 2.88 -11.12
C GLN A 42 -9.16 2.16 -10.17
N GLU A 43 -10.41 1.96 -10.58
CA GLU A 43 -11.41 1.23 -9.79
C GLU A 43 -10.99 -0.22 -9.54
N GLU A 44 -10.49 -0.92 -10.56
CA GLU A 44 -9.93 -2.26 -10.43
C GLU A 44 -8.75 -2.30 -9.45
N SER A 45 -7.84 -1.32 -9.54
CA SER A 45 -6.70 -1.21 -8.63
C SER A 45 -7.15 -1.06 -7.16
N ILE A 46 -8.18 -0.25 -6.92
CA ILE A 46 -8.77 -0.07 -5.59
C ILE A 46 -9.42 -1.38 -5.11
N ASN A 47 -10.19 -2.05 -5.97
CA ASN A 47 -10.85 -3.32 -5.64
C ASN A 47 -9.85 -4.44 -5.30
N ILE A 48 -8.75 -4.54 -6.04
CA ILE A 48 -7.65 -5.46 -5.74
C ILE A 48 -7.01 -5.11 -4.39
N GLY A 49 -6.71 -3.82 -4.16
CA GLY A 49 -6.16 -3.35 -2.90
C GLY A 49 -7.05 -3.69 -1.70
N ASN A 50 -8.36 -3.48 -1.84
CA ASN A 50 -9.36 -3.82 -0.82
C ASN A 50 -9.40 -5.32 -0.54
N SER A 51 -9.36 -6.14 -1.58
CA SER A 51 -9.35 -7.61 -1.46
C SER A 51 -8.11 -8.12 -0.74
N ILE A 52 -6.92 -7.57 -1.07
CA ILE A 52 -5.66 -7.89 -0.37
C ILE A 52 -5.73 -7.46 1.09
N ALA A 53 -6.20 -6.25 1.37
CA ALA A 53 -6.33 -5.73 2.74
C ALA A 53 -7.29 -6.58 3.57
N TRP A 54 -8.42 -6.98 3.00
CA TRP A 54 -9.37 -7.89 3.63
C TRP A 54 -8.72 -9.25 3.92
N GLY A 55 -7.98 -9.82 2.96
CA GLY A 55 -7.26 -11.08 3.14
C GLY A 55 -6.21 -11.00 4.26
N LYS A 56 -5.46 -9.90 4.34
CA LYS A 56 -4.50 -9.66 5.44
C LYS A 56 -5.20 -9.54 6.80
N ARG A 57 -6.31 -8.78 6.89
CA ARG A 57 -7.10 -8.67 8.13
C ARG A 57 -7.70 -10.01 8.56
N SER A 58 -8.19 -10.80 7.60
CA SER A 58 -8.75 -12.13 7.84
C SER A 58 -7.70 -13.10 8.41
N GLN A 59 -6.48 -13.09 7.85
CA GLN A 59 -5.37 -13.88 8.38
C GLN A 59 -4.94 -13.40 9.78
N ALA A 60 -4.85 -12.08 10.00
CA ALA A 60 -4.51 -11.52 11.30
C ALA A 60 -5.50 -11.90 12.40
N LYS A 61 -6.82 -11.90 12.10
CA LYS A 61 -7.86 -12.40 13.02
C LYS A 61 -7.69 -13.88 13.40
N ARG A 62 -7.08 -14.68 12.51
CA ARG A 62 -6.76 -16.09 12.76
C ARG A 62 -5.39 -16.28 13.43
N GLY A 63 -4.74 -15.18 13.83
CA GLY A 63 -3.40 -15.18 14.45
C GLY A 63 -2.26 -15.47 13.46
N ILE A 64 -2.53 -15.43 12.14
CA ILE A 64 -1.55 -15.68 11.09
C ILE A 64 -1.13 -14.34 10.51
N ILE A 65 0.11 -13.93 10.72
CA ILE A 65 0.64 -12.68 10.19
C ILE A 65 1.95 -12.98 9.49
N LYS A 66 1.90 -12.99 8.15
CA LYS A 66 3.06 -13.21 7.29
C LYS A 66 3.86 -11.92 7.15
N VAL A 67 4.90 -11.80 7.96
CA VAL A 67 5.90 -10.72 7.89
C VAL A 67 7.28 -11.31 7.68
N GLY A 68 8.17 -10.58 7.01
CA GLY A 68 9.56 -11.03 6.79
C GLY A 68 10.41 -10.99 8.05
N THR A 69 10.02 -10.17 9.04
CA THR A 69 10.71 -10.04 10.33
C THR A 69 9.67 -9.81 11.42
N ALA A 70 9.88 -10.41 12.59
CA ALA A 70 9.01 -10.21 13.74
C ALA A 70 9.15 -8.77 14.27
N ASN A 71 8.06 -8.18 14.75
CA ASN A 71 8.15 -6.93 15.49
C ASN A 71 8.75 -7.19 16.88
N TYR A 72 9.48 -6.21 17.43
CA TYR A 72 9.99 -6.25 18.80
C TYR A 72 8.84 -6.50 19.81
N GLY A 73 9.04 -7.41 20.76
CA GLY A 73 8.00 -7.94 21.64
C GLY A 73 7.33 -9.22 21.13
N TYR A 74 7.63 -9.65 19.91
CA TYR A 74 7.03 -10.82 19.27
C TYR A 74 8.06 -11.66 18.53
N ARG A 75 7.78 -12.96 18.42
CA ARG A 75 8.53 -13.90 17.59
C ARG A 75 7.59 -14.63 16.63
N ILE A 76 8.09 -14.95 15.44
CA ILE A 76 7.35 -15.75 14.45
C ILE A 76 7.52 -17.22 14.82
N GLY A 77 6.44 -17.83 15.31
CA GLY A 77 6.36 -19.27 15.56
C GLY A 77 5.98 -20.07 14.32
N GLU A 78 5.69 -21.36 14.52
CA GLU A 78 5.24 -22.24 13.45
C GLU A 78 4.00 -21.70 12.74
N LYS A 79 3.92 -21.94 11.42
CA LYS A 79 2.79 -21.51 10.57
C LYS A 79 2.51 -20.00 10.61
N HIS A 80 3.54 -19.17 10.84
CA HIS A 80 3.45 -17.70 10.91
C HIS A 80 2.54 -17.19 12.04
N ARG A 81 2.43 -17.96 13.14
CA ARG A 81 1.74 -17.50 14.34
C ARG A 81 2.66 -16.57 15.12
N TRP A 82 2.12 -15.45 15.57
CA TRP A 82 2.86 -14.54 16.44
C TRP A 82 2.81 -15.06 17.87
N LEU A 83 3.98 -15.27 18.44
CA LEU A 83 4.14 -15.62 19.85
C LEU A 83 4.73 -14.40 20.57
N ILE A 84 4.28 -14.14 21.79
CA ILE A 84 4.83 -13.05 22.60
C ILE A 84 6.24 -13.46 23.03
N ASP A 85 7.19 -12.55 22.87
CA ASP A 85 8.49 -12.64 23.53
C ASP A 85 8.38 -11.89 24.86
N GLU A 86 8.31 -12.61 25.98
CA GLU A 86 8.06 -12.00 27.29
C GLU A 86 9.20 -11.09 27.77
N GLU A 87 10.44 -11.32 27.34
CA GLU A 87 11.57 -10.45 27.71
C GLU A 87 11.44 -9.08 27.04
N GLU A 88 11.16 -9.07 25.73
CA GLU A 88 10.95 -7.84 24.98
C GLU A 88 9.60 -7.18 25.31
N ALA A 89 8.55 -7.97 25.56
CA ALA A 89 7.22 -7.47 25.89
C ALA A 89 7.20 -6.71 27.21
N LYS A 90 8.07 -7.04 28.19
CA LYS A 90 8.23 -6.25 29.42
C LYS A 90 8.56 -4.79 29.12
N VAL A 91 9.43 -4.55 28.13
CA VAL A 91 9.83 -3.19 27.73
C VAL A 91 8.65 -2.45 27.12
N VAL A 92 7.89 -3.11 26.23
CA VAL A 92 6.70 -2.53 25.60
C VAL A 92 5.62 -2.19 26.63
N ARG A 93 5.32 -3.12 27.55
CA ARG A 93 4.35 -2.92 28.63
C ARG A 93 4.77 -1.77 29.55
N ARG A 94 6.06 -1.68 29.90
CA ARG A 94 6.61 -0.57 30.69
C ARG A 94 6.42 0.77 29.99
N ILE A 95 6.77 0.86 28.70
CA ILE A 95 6.61 2.11 27.92
C ILE A 95 5.14 2.54 27.89
N TYR A 96 4.21 1.60 27.71
CA TYR A 96 2.78 1.91 27.70
C TYR A 96 2.29 2.43 29.06
N ALA A 97 2.71 1.77 30.16
CA ALA A 97 2.41 2.21 31.52
C ALA A 97 2.98 3.62 31.81
N ASP A 98 4.23 3.87 31.41
CA ASP A 98 4.87 5.17 31.58
C ASP A 98 4.10 6.29 30.85
N ILE A 99 3.64 6.04 29.62
CA ILE A 99 2.82 7.00 28.87
C ILE A 99 1.46 7.21 29.55
N GLN A 100 0.82 6.15 30.04
CA GLN A 100 -0.45 6.22 30.75
C GLN A 100 -0.35 7.02 32.07
N ASP A 101 0.80 6.94 32.74
CA ASP A 101 1.15 7.75 33.91
C ASP A 101 1.57 9.19 33.56
N GLY A 102 1.49 9.58 32.29
CA GLY A 102 1.81 10.93 31.82
C GLY A 102 3.31 11.22 31.68
N LYS A 103 4.17 10.19 31.72
CA LYS A 103 5.60 10.37 31.48
C LYS A 103 5.84 10.61 29.99
N ILE A 104 6.49 11.72 29.69
CA ILE A 104 6.90 12.12 28.35
C ILE A 104 8.38 11.80 28.15
N ILE A 105 8.71 11.29 26.96
CA ILE A 105 10.09 11.02 26.56
C ILE A 105 10.81 12.37 26.48
N ARG A 106 11.62 12.69 27.50
CA ARG A 106 12.56 13.81 27.42
C ARG A 106 13.68 13.39 26.48
N LYS A 107 13.71 13.99 25.28
CA LYS A 107 14.90 13.93 24.44
C LYS A 107 16.04 14.64 25.18
N SER A 108 17.15 13.91 25.37
CA SER A 108 18.45 14.49 25.73
C SER A 108 19.00 15.33 24.60
#